data_AF-A0A6G6K3N5-F1
#
_entry.id   AF-A0A6G6K3N5-F1
#
_cell.length_a   1.000
_cell.length_b   1.000
_cell.length_c   1.000
_cell.angle_alpha   90.00
_cell.angle_beta   90.00
_cell.angle_gamma   90.00
#
_symmetry.space_group_name_H-M   'P 1'
#
loop_
_entity.id
_entity.type
_entity.pdbx_description
1 polymer ?
#
loop_
_entity_poly.entity_id
_entity_poly.type
_entity_poly.pdbx_seq_one_letter_code
_entity_poly.pdbx_strand_id
1 'polypeptide(L)'
;MAWCEPEELSPWQEEAVEQVAWAISEDAVFPPDMEALCAVAGMSPMHLERAFHLCFGVSLKSYAHTEWQKRLQQEREREQRDGGCARGRDRDREREVAREWLIAAI
;
A
#
# COMPACT_ATOMS: atom_id res chain seq x y z
N MET A 1 26.51 23.00 -20.98
CA MET A 1 25.69 22.42 -19.89
C MET A 1 24.66 21.53 -20.56
N ALA A 2 24.85 20.22 -20.53
CA ALA A 2 23.85 19.28 -21.04
C ALA A 2 22.67 19.32 -20.06
N TRP A 3 21.51 19.76 -20.53
CA TRP A 3 20.28 19.67 -19.77
C TRP A 3 19.93 18.18 -19.73
N CYS A 4 19.90 17.61 -18.53
CA CYS A 4 19.45 16.25 -18.32
C CYS A 4 17.95 16.24 -18.65
N GLU A 5 17.56 15.58 -19.73
CA GLU A 5 16.14 15.47 -20.08
C GLU A 5 15.40 14.79 -18.93
N PRO A 6 14.18 15.26 -18.59
CA PRO A 6 13.36 14.58 -17.61
C PRO A 6 13.15 13.14 -18.10
N GLU A 7 13.41 12.17 -17.24
CA GLU A 7 13.08 10.78 -17.55
C GLU A 7 11.56 10.65 -17.62
N GLU A 8 11.06 10.63 -18.85
CA GLU A 8 9.67 10.36 -19.14
C GLU A 8 9.44 8.85 -19.11
N LEU A 9 8.35 8.44 -18.46
CA LEU A 9 7.90 7.07 -18.51
C LEU A 9 7.34 6.78 -19.90
N SER A 10 7.58 5.57 -20.39
CA SER A 10 6.85 5.10 -21.56
C SER A 10 5.37 4.87 -21.21
N PRO A 11 4.44 5.01 -22.17
CA PRO A 11 3.01 4.80 -21.92
C PRO A 11 2.69 3.43 -21.30
N TRP A 12 3.42 2.38 -21.70
CA TRP A 12 3.28 1.05 -21.13
C TRP A 12 3.68 1.00 -19.64
N GLN A 13 4.72 1.75 -19.24
CA GLN A 13 5.12 1.81 -17.84
C GLN A 13 4.07 2.54 -17.00
N GLU A 14 3.50 3.63 -17.50
CA GLU A 14 2.41 4.33 -16.82
C GLU A 14 1.22 3.39 -16.60
N GLU A 15 0.78 2.70 -17.65
CA GLU A 15 -0.32 1.73 -17.58
C GLU A 15 -0.03 0.59 -16.57
N ALA A 16 1.19 0.05 -16.58
CA ALA A 16 1.59 -0.99 -15.65
C ALA A 16 1.61 -0.51 -14.19
N VAL A 17 2.04 0.73 -13.94
CA VAL A 17 2.02 1.33 -12.60
C VAL A 17 0.58 1.58 -12.16
N GLU A 18 -0.31 2.05 -13.05
CA GLU A 18 -1.73 2.20 -12.76
C GLU A 18 -2.39 0.87 -12.39
N GLN A 19 -2.08 -0.21 -13.11
CA GLN A 19 -2.56 -1.55 -12.78
C GLN A 19 -2.08 -2.01 -11.40
N VAL A 20 -0.82 -1.75 -11.05
CA VAL A 20 -0.27 -2.05 -9.71
C VAL A 20 -0.97 -1.23 -8.64
N ALA A 21 -1.18 0.06 -8.86
CA ALA A 21 -1.90 0.92 -7.91
C ALA A 21 -3.34 0.43 -7.69
N TRP A 22 -4.02 0.02 -8.76
CA TRP A 22 -5.34 -0.58 -8.69
C TRP A 22 -5.34 -1.88 -7.88
N ALA A 23 -4.43 -2.80 -8.16
CA ALA A 23 -4.29 -4.06 -7.43
C ALA A 23 -4.03 -3.84 -5.92
N ILE A 24 -3.19 -2.86 -5.59
CA ILE A 24 -2.95 -2.45 -4.19
C ILE A 24 -4.23 -1.92 -3.56
N SER A 25 -5.02 -1.13 -4.26
CA SER A 25 -6.26 -0.54 -3.70
C SER A 25 -7.39 -1.57 -3.50
N GLU A 26 -7.45 -2.61 -4.34
CA GLU A 26 -8.50 -3.63 -4.30
C GLU A 26 -8.32 -4.58 -3.10
N ASP A 27 -7.11 -5.10 -2.92
CA ASP A 27 -6.82 -6.04 -1.83
C ASP A 27 -6.34 -5.30 -0.56
N ALA A 28 -5.60 -4.20 -0.74
CA ALA A 28 -5.07 -3.37 0.34
C ALA A 28 -4.38 -4.17 1.46
N VAL A 29 -3.74 -5.29 1.11
CA VAL A 29 -2.97 -6.13 2.03
C VAL A 29 -1.62 -5.48 2.31
N PHE A 30 -1.22 -5.49 3.58
CA PHE A 30 0.08 -4.98 4.00
C PHE A 30 0.82 -6.01 4.87
N PRO A 31 2.11 -6.29 4.60
CA PRO A 31 2.94 -5.72 3.53
C PRO A 31 2.54 -6.21 2.13
N PRO A 32 2.74 -5.40 1.07
CA PRO A 32 2.43 -5.82 -0.30
C PRO A 32 3.37 -6.94 -0.76
N ASP A 33 2.82 -7.91 -1.49
CA ASP A 33 3.60 -8.96 -2.14
C ASP A 33 4.31 -8.39 -3.38
N MET A 34 5.59 -8.08 -3.23
CA MET A 34 6.40 -7.52 -4.30
C MET A 34 6.54 -8.45 -5.51
N GLU A 35 6.53 -9.77 -5.31
CA GLU A 35 6.65 -10.72 -6.42
C GLU A 35 5.38 -10.69 -7.28
N ALA A 36 4.21 -10.70 -6.63
CA ALA A 36 2.93 -10.57 -7.31
C ALA A 36 2.80 -9.24 -8.06
N LEU A 37 3.19 -8.11 -7.44
CA LEU A 37 3.11 -6.80 -8.08
C LEU A 37 4.09 -6.65 -9.26
N CYS A 38 5.28 -7.23 -9.16
CA CYS A 38 6.22 -7.29 -10.27
C CYS A 38 5.69 -8.13 -11.44
N ALA A 39 5.00 -9.24 -11.13
CA ALA A 39 4.35 -10.07 -12.14
C ALA A 39 3.21 -9.33 -12.85
N VAL A 40 2.41 -8.54 -12.13
CA VAL A 40 1.38 -7.66 -12.72
C VAL A 40 1.98 -6.63 -13.66
N ALA A 41 3.04 -5.94 -13.22
CA ALA A 41 3.69 -4.90 -14.02
C ALA A 41 4.57 -5.44 -15.16
N GLY A 42 4.95 -6.72 -15.13
CA GLY A 42 5.97 -7.27 -16.03
C GLY A 42 7.34 -6.62 -15.85
N MET A 43 7.64 -6.12 -14.64
CA MET A 43 8.86 -5.35 -14.33
C MET A 43 9.69 -6.02 -13.25
N SER A 44 10.99 -5.72 -13.23
CA SER A 44 11.80 -6.05 -12.05
C SER A 44 11.45 -5.11 -10.88
N PRO A 45 11.69 -5.52 -9.62
CA PRO A 45 11.32 -4.73 -8.45
C PRO A 45 11.87 -3.30 -8.47
N MET A 46 13.12 -3.14 -8.92
CA MET A 46 13.77 -1.82 -9.01
C MET A 46 13.12 -0.93 -10.07
N HIS A 47 12.76 -1.48 -11.24
CA HIS A 47 12.09 -0.71 -12.29
C HIS A 47 10.68 -0.32 -11.90
N LEU A 48 9.95 -1.24 -11.25
CA LEU A 48 8.63 -0.96 -10.72
C LEU A 48 8.68 0.15 -9.67
N GLU A 49 9.56 0.04 -8.67
CA GLU A 49 9.68 1.06 -7.62
C GLU A 49 10.00 2.44 -8.19
N ARG A 50 10.92 2.50 -9.17
CA ARG A 50 11.28 3.74 -9.85
C ARG A 50 10.12 4.33 -10.63
N ALA A 51 9.44 3.52 -11.45
CA ALA A 51 8.30 3.96 -12.25
C ALA A 51 7.15 4.42 -11.35
N PHE A 52 6.89 3.70 -10.27
CA PHE A 52 5.89 4.07 -9.27
C PHE A 52 6.22 5.40 -8.61
N HIS A 53 7.48 5.61 -8.23
CA HIS A 53 7.92 6.87 -7.65
C HIS A 53 7.79 8.05 -8.62
N LEU A 54 8.08 7.83 -9.91
CA LEU A 54 7.90 8.86 -10.95
C LEU A 54 6.42 9.21 -11.17
N CYS A 55 5.51 8.23 -11.15
CA CYS A 55 4.06 8.47 -11.30
C CYS A 55 3.41 9.10 -10.06
N PHE A 56 3.70 8.58 -8.86
CA PHE A 56 2.95 8.90 -7.64
C PHE A 56 3.72 9.78 -6.64
N GLY A 57 5.01 10.03 -6.87
CA GLY A 57 5.87 10.81 -5.97
C GLY A 57 6.17 10.13 -4.62
N VAL A 58 5.73 8.89 -4.42
CA VAL A 58 5.91 8.12 -3.17
C VAL A 58 6.42 6.72 -3.48
N SER A 59 7.00 6.05 -2.48
CA SER A 59 7.39 4.64 -2.63
C SER A 59 6.17 3.74 -2.66
N LEU A 60 6.30 2.59 -3.33
CA LEU A 60 5.21 1.62 -3.45
C LEU A 60 4.75 1.14 -2.07
N LYS A 61 5.69 0.88 -1.16
CA LYS A 61 5.40 0.51 0.23
C LYS A 61 4.57 1.57 0.97
N SER A 62 4.89 2.86 0.77
CA SER A 62 4.17 3.96 1.44
C SER A 62 2.75 4.11 0.88
N TYR A 63 2.61 3.94 -0.43
CA TYR A 63 1.30 3.92 -1.09
C TYR A 63 0.44 2.76 -0.56
N ALA A 64 0.97 1.54 -0.56
CA ALA A 64 0.28 0.36 -0.03
C ALA A 64 -0.10 0.49 1.45
N HIS A 65 0.79 1.03 2.28
CA HIS A 65 0.47 1.31 3.68
C HIS A 65 -0.70 2.30 3.82
N THR A 66 -0.75 3.32 2.96
CA THR A 66 -1.82 4.32 2.97
C THR A 66 -3.17 3.71 2.57
N GLU A 67 -3.21 2.89 1.52
CA GLU A 67 -4.43 2.20 1.10
C GLU A 67 -4.92 1.20 2.16
N TRP A 68 -4.01 0.45 2.78
CA TRP A 68 -4.34 -0.43 3.92
C TRP A 68 -4.94 0.34 5.10
N GLN A 69 -4.34 1.47 5.48
CA GLN A 69 -4.87 2.33 6.55
C GLN A 69 -6.26 2.88 6.22
N LYS A 70 -6.50 3.28 4.96
CA LYS A 70 -7.84 3.71 4.51
C LYS A 70 -8.85 2.58 4.64
N ARG A 71 -8.50 1.35 4.25
CA ARG A 71 -9.38 0.19 4.37
C ARG A 71 -9.73 -0.10 5.83
N LEU A 72 -8.75 -0.12 6.72
CA LEU A 72 -8.99 -0.30 8.16
C LEU A 72 -9.88 0.79 8.74
N GLN A 73 -9.70 2.04 8.32
CA GLN A 73 -10.56 3.15 8.75
C GLN A 73 -12.00 2.95 8.26
N GLN A 74 -12.19 2.55 7.00
CA GLN A 74 -13.52 2.27 6.43
C GLN A 74 -14.21 1.08 7.13
N GLU A 75 -13.47 0.02 7.45
CA GLU A 75 -13.98 -1.12 8.21
C GLU A 75 -14.44 -0.67 9.61
N ARG A 76 -13.61 0.09 10.33
CA ARG A 76 -13.98 0.67 11.63
C ARG A 76 -15.19 1.60 11.55
N GLU A 77 -15.35 2.36 10.47
CA GLU A 77 -16.51 3.23 10.27
C GLU A 77 -17.79 2.44 9.97
N ARG A 78 -17.69 1.35 9.20
CA ARG A 78 -18.81 0.41 8.97
C ARG A 78 -19.21 -0.28 10.27
N GLU A 79 -18.24 -0.77 11.04
CA GLU A 79 -18.50 -1.36 12.37
C GLU A 79 -19.13 -0.36 13.34
N GLN A 80 -18.77 0.93 13.28
CA GLN A 80 -19.41 1.96 14.11
C GLN A 80 -20.83 2.29 13.66
N ARG A 81 -21.10 2.23 12.35
CA ARG A 81 -22.45 2.43 11.78
C ARG A 81 -23.37 1.26 12.04
N ASP A 82 -22.85 0.03 11.91
CA ASP A 82 -23.61 -1.21 12.09
C ASP A 82 -23.63 -1.69 13.56
N GLY A 83 -22.62 -1.32 14.35
CA GLY A 83 -22.37 -1.75 15.73
C GLY A 83 -22.90 -0.82 16.82
N GLY A 84 -23.80 0.11 16.50
CA GLY A 84 -24.59 0.86 17.49
C GLY A 84 -25.37 -0.01 18.48
N CYS A 85 -25.37 -1.35 18.32
CA CYS A 85 -26.02 -2.29 19.25
C CYS A 85 -25.09 -3.25 20.05
N ALA A 86 -23.78 -3.30 19.85
CA ALA A 86 -22.94 -4.28 20.57
C ALA A 86 -21.60 -3.71 21.06
N ARG A 87 -21.68 -2.80 22.04
CA ARG A 87 -20.52 -2.31 22.79
C ARG A 87 -19.83 -3.43 23.56
N GLY A 88 -18.53 -3.55 23.34
CA GLY A 88 -17.55 -3.88 24.37
C GLY A 88 -17.18 -5.35 24.44
N ARG A 89 -16.05 -5.71 23.80
CA ARG A 89 -15.08 -6.67 24.36
C ARG A 89 -13.76 -6.82 23.59
N ASP A 90 -13.59 -6.26 22.40
CA ASP A 90 -12.42 -6.57 21.56
C ASP A 90 -11.22 -5.60 21.62
N ARG A 91 -11.21 -4.60 22.53
CA ARG A 91 -10.09 -3.63 22.59
C ARG A 91 -8.80 -4.17 23.22
N ASP A 92 -8.81 -5.36 23.81
CA ASP A 92 -7.63 -5.91 24.50
C ASP A 92 -6.65 -6.62 23.54
N ARG A 93 -7.14 -7.14 22.41
CA ARG A 93 -6.31 -7.96 21.50
C ARG A 93 -5.39 -7.12 20.61
N GLU A 94 -5.84 -5.94 20.15
CA GLU A 94 -5.02 -5.03 19.34
C GLU A 94 -3.83 -4.44 20.12
N ARG A 95 -3.92 -4.33 21.46
CA ARG A 95 -2.83 -3.82 22.31
C ARG A 95 -1.71 -4.83 22.55
N GLU A 96 -2.01 -6.12 22.47
CA GLU A 96 -1.03 -7.19 22.62
C GLU A 96 -0.14 -7.31 21.38
N VAL A 97 -0.75 -7.30 20.19
CA VAL A 97 0.01 -7.38 18.93
C VAL A 97 0.95 -6.17 18.80
N ALA A 98 0.46 -4.96 19.09
CA ALA A 98 1.30 -3.75 19.05
C ALA A 98 2.50 -3.79 20.03
N ARG A 99 2.39 -4.52 21.16
CA ARG A 99 3.50 -4.70 22.11
C ARG A 99 4.52 -5.72 21.63
N GLU A 100 4.08 -6.79 20.96
CA GLU A 100 4.99 -7.80 20.42
C GLU A 100 5.88 -7.22 19.31
N TRP A 101 5.35 -6.34 18.46
CA TRP A 101 6.15 -5.69 17.41
C TRP A 101 7.13 -4.62 17.93
N LEU A 102 6.86 -4.02 19.10
CA LEU A 102 7.78 -3.06 19.70
C LEU A 102 9.01 -3.74 20.35
N ILE A 103 8.86 -5.01 20.74
CA ILE A 103 9.95 -5.81 21.31
C ILE A 103 10.83 -6.41 20.21
N ALA A 104 10.25 -6.74 19.05
CA ALA A 104 10.99 -7.27 17.89
C ALA A 104 11.82 -6.22 17.13
N ALA A 105 11.78 -4.95 17.54
CA ALA A 105 12.47 -3.82 16.91
C ALA A 105 13.69 -3.30 17.72
N ILE A 106 14.09 -3.99 18.80
CA ILE A 106 15.33 -3.78 19.58
C ILE A 106 16.31 -4.91 19.24
#